data_AF-A0A077WLU6-F1
#
_entry.id   AF-A0A077WLU6-F1
#
_cell.length_a   1.000
_cell.length_b   1.000
_cell.length_c   1.000
_cell.angle_alpha   90.00
_cell.angle_beta   90.00
_cell.angle_gamma   90.00
#
_symmetry.space_group_name_H-M   'P 1'
#
loop_
_entity.id
_entity.type
_entity.pdbx_description
1 polymer ?
#
loop_
_entity_poly.entity_id
_entity_poly.type
_entity_poly.pdbx_seq_one_letter_code
_entity_poly.pdbx_strand_id
1 'polypeptide(L)'
;MLSLLSLLTFLFFSFTLAIPVPGTLNTNPTSASTTAVNDNDIVMIRDTIEGFYETIVDEVLSTHTENLLVQLTHSSARRRMHLLQSQAMLLSDEPIPGTCVAKLGSNIGRRIHEQNALVFGSIQTAVSETLPAVWPDYPTNDKSRHRMVNQQQQLLEQDEAIDDSSMVAQHEVASALYSLNMAVSYHLLNVYDQFDLENELRQDLAACVEQQQQQQQQQQQQEEKDDEGVMAYLISLASRVLQRFVQLNHGCPGAAFLKSHMQAVRTDLQTELEARVGDLVTILYNDLYDQAAF
;
A
#
# COMPACT_ATOMS: atom_id res chain seq x y z
N MET A 1 -20.10 26.46 -7.95
CA MET A 1 -20.89 25.31 -7.43
C MET A 1 -20.75 24.02 -8.25
N LEU A 2 -20.18 24.03 -9.47
CA LEU A 2 -19.90 22.80 -10.24
C LEU A 2 -18.71 21.96 -9.73
N SER A 3 -17.87 22.50 -8.84
CA SER A 3 -16.67 21.79 -8.33
C SER A 3 -16.96 20.75 -7.25
N LEU A 4 -18.10 20.84 -6.56
CA LEU A 4 -18.48 19.89 -5.50
C LEU A 4 -19.11 18.61 -6.06
N LEU A 5 -19.82 18.71 -7.20
CA LEU A 5 -20.39 17.53 -7.86
C LEU A 5 -19.33 16.61 -8.47
N SER A 6 -18.19 17.13 -8.95
CA SER A 6 -17.11 16.30 -9.51
C SER A 6 -16.30 15.55 -8.44
N LEU A 7 -16.29 16.05 -7.20
CA LEU A 7 -15.61 15.39 -6.07
C LEU A 7 -16.46 14.25 -5.50
N LEU A 8 -17.78 14.40 -5.53
CA LEU A 8 -18.74 13.40 -5.09
C LEU A 8 -18.81 12.20 -6.06
N THR A 9 -18.60 12.40 -7.37
CA THR A 9 -18.53 11.29 -8.33
C THR A 9 -17.27 10.43 -8.21
N PHE A 10 -16.18 10.96 -7.64
CA PHE A 10 -14.96 10.18 -7.40
C PHE A 10 -15.06 9.29 -6.15
N LEU A 11 -15.79 9.73 -5.12
CA LEU A 11 -15.95 8.96 -3.87
C LEU A 11 -16.91 7.75 -4.01
N PHE A 12 -17.84 7.79 -4.97
CA PHE A 12 -18.78 6.68 -5.19
C PHE A 12 -18.22 5.51 -6.01
N PHE A 13 -17.06 5.67 -6.66
CA PHE A 13 -16.44 4.57 -7.43
C PHE A 13 -15.59 3.61 -6.57
N SER A 14 -15.36 3.93 -5.29
CA SER A 14 -14.56 3.10 -4.38
C SER A 14 -15.37 2.08 -3.57
N PHE A 15 -16.70 2.02 -3.76
CA PHE A 15 -17.57 1.04 -3.11
C PHE A 15 -18.32 0.20 -4.14
N THR A 16 -17.67 -0.81 -4.71
CA THR A 16 -18.29 -2.10 -5.10
C THR A 16 -17.25 -2.99 -5.78
N LEU A 17 -16.84 -4.08 -5.10
CA LEU A 17 -16.74 -5.46 -5.62
C LEU A 17 -16.06 -6.36 -4.57
N ALA A 18 -16.72 -6.57 -3.43
CA ALA A 18 -16.51 -7.79 -2.66
C ALA A 18 -17.39 -8.87 -3.30
N ILE A 19 -16.78 -9.74 -4.12
CA ILE A 19 -17.45 -10.92 -4.67
C ILE A 19 -17.41 -12.01 -3.59
N PRO A 20 -18.55 -12.62 -3.22
CA PRO A 20 -18.52 -13.76 -2.31
C PRO A 20 -18.08 -15.01 -3.07
N VAL A 21 -17.06 -15.72 -2.55
CA VAL A 21 -16.66 -17.04 -3.01
C VAL A 21 -17.66 -18.08 -2.46
N PRO A 22 -18.35 -18.87 -3.31
CA PRO A 22 -19.24 -19.93 -2.83
C PRO A 22 -18.42 -21.17 -2.45
N GLY A 23 -18.12 -21.32 -1.16
CA GLY A 23 -17.62 -22.57 -0.58
C GLY A 23 -18.75 -23.55 -0.33
N THR A 24 -18.74 -24.68 -1.03
CA THR A 24 -19.71 -25.77 -0.93
C THR A 24 -19.67 -26.47 0.42
N LEU A 25 -20.84 -26.54 1.07
CA LEU A 25 -21.16 -27.47 2.15
C LEU A 25 -20.93 -28.92 1.72
N ASN A 26 -20.14 -29.68 2.48
CA ASN A 26 -20.39 -31.10 2.63
C ASN A 26 -20.09 -31.58 4.04
N THR A 27 -21.16 -31.93 4.74
CA THR A 27 -21.18 -32.51 6.08
C THR A 27 -20.89 -34.01 6.01
N ASN A 28 -20.02 -34.50 6.90
CA ASN A 28 -20.26 -35.76 7.61
C ASN A 28 -19.58 -35.69 8.99
N PRO A 29 -20.34 -35.85 10.10
CA PRO A 29 -19.77 -35.86 11.44
C PRO A 29 -19.35 -37.30 11.79
N THR A 30 -18.10 -37.50 12.18
CA THR A 30 -17.71 -38.68 12.96
C THR A 30 -17.14 -38.19 14.27
N SER A 31 -17.90 -38.49 15.31
CA SER A 31 -17.70 -38.07 16.69
C SER A 31 -16.41 -38.65 17.25
N ALA A 32 -15.43 -37.79 17.53
CA ALA A 32 -14.43 -38.03 18.53
C ALA A 32 -14.41 -36.80 19.46
N SER A 33 -14.71 -37.04 20.73
CA SER A 33 -14.67 -36.06 21.81
C SER A 33 -13.24 -35.56 22.01
N THR A 34 -12.88 -34.52 21.29
CA THR A 34 -11.81 -33.60 21.65
C THR A 34 -12.47 -32.33 22.16
N THR A 35 -12.09 -31.94 23.37
CA THR A 35 -12.49 -30.71 24.03
C THR A 35 -12.32 -29.55 23.06
N ALA A 36 -13.43 -28.99 22.56
CA ALA A 36 -13.43 -27.85 21.67
C ALA A 36 -12.86 -26.66 22.45
N VAL A 37 -11.61 -26.33 22.15
CA VAL A 37 -11.03 -25.01 22.42
C VAL A 37 -11.81 -24.05 21.52
N ASN A 38 -12.27 -22.92 22.06
CA ASN A 38 -12.95 -21.91 21.26
C ASN A 38 -11.97 -21.31 20.25
N ASP A 39 -12.19 -21.55 18.94
CA ASP A 39 -11.42 -20.96 17.84
C ASP A 39 -11.38 -19.42 17.89
N ASN A 40 -12.32 -18.79 18.60
CA ASN A 40 -12.45 -17.33 18.75
C ASN A 40 -11.21 -16.66 19.37
N ASP A 41 -10.46 -17.37 20.20
CA ASP A 41 -9.41 -16.80 21.04
C ASP A 41 -8.03 -16.78 20.35
N ILE A 42 -7.82 -17.70 19.40
CA ILE A 42 -6.66 -17.74 18.48
C ILE A 42 -6.74 -16.59 17.49
N VAL A 43 -7.97 -16.31 17.04
CA VAL A 43 -8.31 -15.22 16.14
C VAL A 43 -7.92 -13.89 16.78
N MET A 44 -8.14 -13.68 18.09
CA MET A 44 -7.85 -12.40 18.74
C MET A 44 -6.37 -11.96 18.72
N ILE A 45 -5.40 -12.80 19.13
CA ILE A 45 -3.97 -12.38 19.19
C ILE A 45 -3.46 -12.04 17.78
N ARG A 46 -3.82 -12.88 16.81
CA ARG A 46 -3.44 -12.69 15.43
C ARG A 46 -4.09 -11.43 14.86
N ASP A 47 -5.38 -11.22 15.09
CA ASP A 47 -6.10 -10.03 14.64
C ASP A 47 -5.53 -8.75 15.27
N THR A 48 -5.12 -8.79 16.55
CA THR A 48 -4.42 -7.68 17.20
C THR A 48 -3.10 -7.36 16.50
N ILE A 49 -2.30 -8.38 16.17
CA ILE A 49 -1.03 -8.22 15.44
C ILE A 49 -1.28 -7.67 14.02
N GLU A 50 -2.26 -8.22 13.29
CA GLU A 50 -2.62 -7.75 11.96
C GLU A 50 -3.08 -6.30 11.99
N GLY A 51 -4.00 -5.95 12.90
CA GLY A 51 -4.50 -4.59 13.09
C GLY A 51 -3.40 -3.58 13.48
N PHE A 52 -2.39 -4.01 14.24
CA PHE A 52 -1.22 -3.19 14.53
C PHE A 52 -0.46 -2.79 13.25
N TYR A 53 -0.14 -3.75 12.39
CA TYR A 53 0.56 -3.45 11.13
C TYR A 53 -0.33 -2.68 10.15
N GLU A 54 -1.63 -2.99 10.08
CA GLU A 54 -2.60 -2.25 9.26
C GLU A 54 -2.62 -0.78 9.63
N THR A 55 -2.59 -0.45 10.93
CA THR A 55 -2.57 0.93 11.41
C THR A 55 -1.32 1.68 10.94
N ILE A 56 -0.14 1.06 11.06
CA ILE A 56 1.14 1.68 10.63
C ILE A 56 1.16 1.88 9.12
N VAL A 57 0.80 0.84 8.36
CA VAL A 57 0.75 0.89 6.90
C VAL A 57 -0.24 1.96 6.43
N ASP A 58 -1.42 2.04 7.05
CA ASP A 58 -2.42 3.06 6.71
C ASP A 58 -1.93 4.46 7.00
N GLU A 59 -1.40 4.71 8.18
CA GLU A 59 -0.90 6.03 8.58
C GLU A 59 0.18 6.54 7.61
N VAL A 60 1.18 5.71 7.31
CA VAL A 60 2.28 6.10 6.42
C VAL A 60 1.79 6.26 4.98
N LEU A 61 1.09 5.25 4.43
CA LEU A 61 0.69 5.28 3.03
C LEU A 61 -0.36 6.36 2.75
N SER A 62 -1.32 6.57 3.65
CA SER A 62 -2.34 7.61 3.50
C SER A 62 -1.72 9.02 3.54
N THR A 63 -0.84 9.29 4.50
CA THR A 63 -0.15 10.58 4.65
C THR A 63 0.64 10.93 3.40
N HIS A 64 1.43 9.98 2.88
CA HIS A 64 2.22 10.20 1.67
C HIS A 64 1.35 10.35 0.42
N THR A 65 0.31 9.52 0.29
CA THR A 65 -0.63 9.60 -0.83
C THR A 65 -1.35 10.95 -0.84
N GLU A 66 -1.80 11.42 0.32
CA GLU A 66 -2.41 12.74 0.47
C GLU A 66 -1.45 13.85 0.06
N ASN A 67 -0.23 13.84 0.58
CA ASN A 67 0.80 14.84 0.25
C ASN A 67 1.05 14.92 -1.26
N LEU A 68 1.14 13.77 -1.92
CA LEU A 68 1.32 13.71 -3.37
C LEU A 68 0.10 14.24 -4.12
N LEU A 69 -1.10 13.82 -3.73
CA LEU A 69 -2.34 14.27 -4.36
C LEU A 69 -2.51 15.78 -4.20
N VAL A 70 -2.19 16.33 -3.03
CA VAL A 70 -2.20 17.78 -2.79
C VAL A 70 -1.23 18.47 -3.73
N GLN A 71 0.00 17.95 -3.87
CA GLN A 71 0.99 18.50 -4.79
C GLN A 71 0.51 18.50 -6.26
N LEU A 72 -0.13 17.42 -6.69
CA LEU A 72 -0.64 17.26 -8.06
C LEU A 72 -1.89 18.11 -8.32
N THR A 73 -2.80 18.24 -7.35
CA THR A 73 -4.10 18.90 -7.53
C THR A 73 -4.06 20.40 -7.27
N HIS A 74 -3.39 20.83 -6.20
CA HIS A 74 -3.31 22.24 -5.79
C HIS A 74 -2.23 23.03 -6.54
N SER A 75 -1.34 22.36 -7.29
CA SER A 75 -0.41 23.06 -8.18
C SER A 75 -1.15 23.77 -9.32
N SER A 76 -0.67 24.98 -9.66
CA SER A 76 -1.18 25.71 -10.82
C SER A 76 -1.07 24.86 -12.07
N ALA A 77 -2.02 24.99 -13.02
CA ALA A 77 -2.06 24.17 -14.22
C ALA A 77 -0.71 24.13 -14.98
N ARG A 78 -0.02 25.29 -15.05
CA ARG A 78 1.32 25.41 -15.65
C ARG A 78 2.38 24.62 -14.87
N ARG A 79 2.40 24.74 -13.54
CA ARG A 79 3.37 24.03 -12.68
C ARG A 79 3.13 22.53 -12.72
N ARG A 80 1.87 22.10 -12.65
CA ARG A 80 1.46 20.70 -12.76
C ARG A 80 1.89 20.09 -14.08
N MET A 81 1.57 20.75 -15.19
CA MET A 81 1.96 20.27 -16.51
C MET A 81 3.48 20.19 -16.64
N HIS A 82 4.21 21.17 -16.13
CA HIS A 82 5.68 21.13 -16.14
C HIS A 82 6.24 19.94 -15.33
N LEU A 83 5.71 19.70 -14.13
CA LEU A 83 6.09 18.57 -13.28
C LEU A 83 5.79 17.23 -13.96
N LEU A 84 4.57 17.06 -14.48
CA LEU A 84 4.17 15.85 -15.21
C LEU A 84 4.98 15.66 -16.49
N GLN A 85 5.25 16.73 -17.23
CA GLN A 85 6.07 16.68 -18.44
C GLN A 85 7.50 16.24 -18.12
N SER A 86 8.10 16.78 -17.05
CA SER A 86 9.45 16.36 -16.65
C SER A 86 9.51 14.90 -16.24
N GLN A 87 8.48 14.40 -15.55
CA GLN A 87 8.40 12.98 -15.18
C GLN A 87 8.15 12.10 -16.41
N ALA A 88 7.28 12.53 -17.33
CA ALA A 88 7.02 11.83 -18.58
C ALA A 88 8.30 11.67 -19.41
N MET A 89 9.14 12.70 -19.46
CA MET A 89 10.45 12.66 -20.13
C MET A 89 11.47 11.72 -19.45
N LEU A 90 11.30 11.39 -18.17
CA LEU A 90 12.11 10.34 -17.52
C LEU A 90 11.57 8.94 -17.79
N LEU A 91 10.27 8.81 -18.01
CA LEU A 91 9.61 7.52 -18.24
C LEU A 91 9.76 7.04 -19.68
N SER A 92 9.95 7.94 -20.64
CA SER A 92 10.00 7.65 -22.07
C SER A 92 11.15 8.40 -22.77
N ASP A 93 11.88 7.69 -23.62
CA ASP A 93 12.88 8.27 -24.52
C ASP A 93 12.25 9.03 -25.69
N GLU A 94 10.98 8.72 -26.01
CA GLU A 94 10.25 9.35 -27.09
C GLU A 94 9.44 10.57 -26.64
N PRO A 95 9.24 11.58 -27.52
CA PRO A 95 8.39 12.72 -27.22
C PRO A 95 6.94 12.31 -26.95
N ILE A 96 6.48 12.52 -25.72
CA ILE A 96 5.10 12.22 -25.33
C ILE A 96 4.16 13.39 -25.69
N PRO A 97 3.02 13.13 -26.36
CA PRO A 97 2.00 14.15 -26.60
C PRO A 97 1.46 14.75 -25.30
N GLY A 98 1.21 16.06 -25.29
CA GLY A 98 0.71 16.76 -24.09
C GLY A 98 -0.62 16.23 -23.54
N THR A 99 -1.45 15.62 -24.38
CA THR A 99 -2.68 14.92 -23.98
C THR A 99 -2.42 13.69 -23.11
N CYS A 100 -1.37 12.93 -23.40
CA CYS A 100 -0.96 11.80 -22.56
C CYS A 100 -0.28 12.26 -21.26
N VAL A 101 0.52 13.33 -21.33
CA VAL A 101 1.08 13.96 -20.13
C VAL A 101 -0.01 14.47 -19.19
N ALA A 102 -1.09 15.04 -19.73
CA ALA A 102 -2.24 15.47 -18.92
C ALA A 102 -2.92 14.31 -18.17
N LYS A 103 -2.90 13.09 -18.73
CA LYS A 103 -3.45 11.88 -18.09
C LYS A 103 -2.51 11.30 -17.03
N LEU A 104 -1.22 11.61 -17.08
CA LEU A 104 -0.20 11.02 -16.20
C LEU A 104 -0.53 11.20 -14.70
N GLY A 105 -1.06 12.36 -14.29
CA GLY A 105 -1.46 12.59 -12.90
C GLY A 105 -2.54 11.62 -12.40
N SER A 106 -3.51 11.28 -13.26
CA SER A 106 -4.54 10.28 -12.93
C SER A 106 -3.96 8.87 -12.87
N ASN A 107 -3.04 8.53 -13.79
CA ASN A 107 -2.38 7.23 -13.80
C ASN A 107 -1.51 7.04 -12.55
N ILE A 108 -0.77 8.08 -12.13
CA ILE A 108 0.00 8.07 -10.87
C ILE A 108 -0.91 7.76 -9.69
N GLY A 109 -2.03 8.48 -9.53
CA GLY A 109 -2.96 8.24 -8.43
C GLY A 109 -3.51 6.81 -8.43
N ARG A 110 -3.88 6.28 -9.61
CA ARG A 110 -4.35 4.90 -9.76
C ARG A 110 -3.28 3.88 -9.37
N ARG A 111 -2.05 4.01 -9.87
CA ARG A 111 -0.98 3.04 -9.61
C ARG A 111 -0.48 3.07 -8.17
N ILE A 112 -0.48 4.23 -7.52
CA ILE A 112 -0.19 4.32 -6.07
C ILE A 112 -1.28 3.65 -5.25
N HIS A 113 -2.55 3.82 -5.62
CA HIS A 113 -3.63 3.11 -4.95
C HIS A 113 -3.51 1.58 -5.11
N GLU A 114 -3.17 1.10 -6.31
CA GLU A 114 -2.86 -0.32 -6.56
C GLU A 114 -1.68 -0.81 -5.70
N GLN A 115 -0.59 -0.03 -5.62
CA GLN A 115 0.55 -0.35 -4.76
C GLN A 115 0.16 -0.44 -3.29
N ASN A 116 -0.60 0.54 -2.78
CA ASN A 116 -1.04 0.56 -1.39
C ASN A 116 -1.90 -0.68 -1.09
N ALA A 117 -2.86 -1.00 -1.96
CA ALA A 117 -3.71 -2.17 -1.81
C ALA A 117 -2.91 -3.48 -1.77
N LEU A 118 -1.83 -3.59 -2.53
CA LEU A 118 -0.94 -4.77 -2.48
C LEU A 118 -0.20 -4.89 -1.14
N VAL A 119 0.33 -3.79 -0.61
CA VAL A 119 1.00 -3.79 0.70
C VAL A 119 0.01 -4.16 1.80
N PHE A 120 -1.16 -3.53 1.83
CA PHE A 120 -2.22 -3.88 2.79
C PHE A 120 -2.64 -5.34 2.69
N GLY A 121 -2.92 -5.83 1.48
CA GLY A 121 -3.32 -7.22 1.25
C GLY A 121 -2.25 -8.25 1.65
N SER A 122 -0.98 -7.82 1.77
CA SER A 122 0.12 -8.71 2.17
C SER A 122 0.28 -8.87 3.68
N ILE A 123 -0.30 -7.99 4.51
CA ILE A 123 -0.15 -8.01 5.98
C ILE A 123 -0.59 -9.35 6.56
N GLN A 124 -1.80 -9.77 6.21
CA GLN A 124 -2.36 -11.04 6.68
C GLN A 124 -1.44 -12.23 6.34
N THR A 125 -0.90 -12.25 5.12
CA THR A 125 0.00 -13.31 4.66
C THR A 125 1.31 -13.27 5.44
N ALA A 126 1.92 -12.09 5.58
CA ALA A 126 3.17 -11.89 6.30
C ALA A 126 3.06 -12.35 7.77
N VAL A 127 1.98 -11.97 8.46
CA VAL A 127 1.73 -12.37 9.85
C VAL A 127 1.46 -13.87 9.95
N SER A 128 0.61 -14.42 9.08
CA SER A 128 0.24 -15.84 9.09
C SER A 128 1.44 -16.77 8.91
N GLU A 129 2.36 -16.39 8.04
CA GLU A 129 3.55 -17.20 7.74
C GLU A 129 4.62 -17.04 8.83
N THR A 130 4.80 -15.82 9.36
CA THR A 130 5.91 -15.49 10.25
C THR A 130 5.62 -15.85 11.71
N LEU A 131 4.41 -15.56 12.20
CA LEU A 131 4.03 -15.76 13.60
C LEU A 131 4.31 -17.18 14.12
N PRO A 132 3.84 -18.27 13.46
CA PRO A 132 4.12 -19.62 13.94
C PRO A 132 5.60 -20.02 13.82
N ALA A 133 6.38 -19.36 12.95
CA ALA A 133 7.80 -19.65 12.79
C ALA A 133 8.66 -19.03 13.90
N VAL A 134 8.32 -17.81 14.35
CA VAL A 134 9.08 -17.07 15.36
C VAL A 134 8.57 -17.28 16.78
N TRP A 135 7.30 -17.67 16.93
CA TRP A 135 6.70 -17.98 18.22
C TRP A 135 5.86 -19.26 18.14
N PRO A 136 6.47 -20.44 18.00
CA PRO A 136 5.72 -21.70 17.78
C PRO A 136 4.71 -22.04 18.88
N ASP A 137 5.06 -21.69 20.12
CA ASP A 137 4.24 -21.92 21.31
C ASP A 137 3.31 -20.74 21.65
N TYR A 138 3.11 -19.80 20.71
CA TYR A 138 2.18 -18.70 20.94
C TYR A 138 0.80 -19.24 21.29
N PRO A 139 0.00 -18.56 22.12
CA PRO A 139 -1.24 -19.11 22.64
C PRO A 139 -2.27 -19.34 21.54
N THR A 140 -2.23 -20.52 20.92
CA THR A 140 -3.20 -21.02 19.94
C THR A 140 -4.33 -21.79 20.61
N ASN A 141 -4.40 -21.80 21.93
CA ASN A 141 -5.51 -22.38 22.67
C ASN A 141 -5.51 -21.92 24.14
N ASP A 142 -6.69 -21.99 24.77
CA ASP A 142 -6.88 -21.64 26.18
C ASP A 142 -5.91 -22.36 27.11
N LYS A 143 -5.53 -23.62 26.81
CA LYS A 143 -4.60 -24.39 27.67
C LYS A 143 -3.16 -23.89 27.60
N SER A 144 -2.70 -23.42 26.45
CA SER A 144 -1.38 -22.80 26.30
C SER A 144 -1.39 -21.41 26.94
N ARG A 145 -2.48 -20.66 26.78
CA ARG A 145 -2.68 -19.37 27.45
C ARG A 145 -2.67 -19.50 28.97
N HIS A 146 -3.51 -20.38 29.52
CA HIS A 146 -3.53 -20.66 30.95
C HIS A 146 -2.19 -21.18 31.45
N ARG A 147 -1.41 -21.91 30.64
CA ARG A 147 -0.05 -22.30 31.04
C ARG A 147 0.87 -21.09 31.15
N MET A 148 0.86 -20.19 30.18
CA MET A 148 1.68 -18.98 30.23
C MET A 148 1.27 -18.05 31.39
N VAL A 149 -0.04 -17.81 31.54
CA VAL A 149 -0.61 -17.01 32.63
C VAL A 149 -0.35 -17.66 33.99
N ASN A 150 -0.63 -18.96 34.16
CA ASN A 150 -0.41 -19.64 35.43
C ASN A 150 1.08 -19.79 35.77
N GLN A 151 1.95 -19.97 34.76
CA GLN A 151 3.39 -19.96 34.97
C GLN A 151 3.80 -18.58 35.50
N GLN A 152 3.25 -17.49 34.96
CA GLN A 152 3.57 -16.15 35.43
C GLN A 152 2.94 -15.80 36.79
N GLN A 153 1.71 -16.25 37.05
CA GLN A 153 1.02 -16.11 38.35
C GLN A 153 1.76 -16.87 39.46
N GLN A 154 2.21 -18.10 39.19
CA GLN A 154 3.01 -18.90 40.13
C GLN A 154 4.35 -18.25 40.45
N LEU A 155 4.93 -17.50 39.51
CA LEU A 155 6.15 -16.74 39.73
C LEU A 155 5.92 -15.47 40.57
N LEU A 156 4.75 -14.84 40.45
CA LEU A 156 4.34 -13.71 41.28
C LEU A 156 4.02 -14.12 42.73
N GLU A 157 3.56 -15.34 42.97
CA GLU A 157 3.24 -15.87 44.31
C GLU A 157 4.48 -16.38 45.09
N GLN A 158 5.66 -16.51 44.45
CA GLN A 158 6.93 -16.87 45.12
C GLN A 158 7.68 -15.63 45.65
N ASP A 159 7.21 -15.11 46.77
CA ASP A 159 7.60 -13.84 47.47
C ASP A 159 9.09 -13.60 47.81
N GLU A 160 10.04 -14.48 47.45
CA GLU A 160 11.49 -14.28 47.73
C GLU A 160 12.42 -14.41 46.51
N ALA A 161 11.90 -14.67 45.30
CA ALA A 161 12.72 -14.79 44.07
C ALA A 161 12.16 -13.99 42.87
N ILE A 162 11.37 -12.95 43.16
CA ILE A 162 10.42 -12.30 42.23
C ILE A 162 11.05 -11.55 41.03
N ASP A 163 12.33 -11.18 41.06
CA ASP A 163 12.85 -10.32 39.98
C ASP A 163 13.24 -11.09 38.71
N ASP A 164 13.82 -12.29 38.83
CA ASP A 164 14.47 -12.92 37.68
C ASP A 164 13.49 -13.65 36.74
N SER A 165 12.48 -14.35 37.25
CA SER A 165 11.70 -15.26 36.40
C SER A 165 10.55 -14.61 35.63
N SER A 166 9.90 -13.57 36.17
CA SER A 166 8.89 -12.80 35.43
C SER A 166 9.53 -11.98 34.32
N MET A 167 10.73 -11.45 34.58
CA MET A 167 11.54 -10.75 33.58
C MET A 167 11.93 -11.67 32.42
N VAL A 168 12.22 -12.95 32.67
CA VAL A 168 12.53 -13.93 31.62
C VAL A 168 11.34 -14.15 30.68
N ALA A 169 10.12 -14.36 31.21
CA ALA A 169 8.94 -14.57 30.36
C ALA A 169 8.59 -13.34 29.51
N GLN A 170 8.67 -12.14 30.10
CA GLN A 170 8.50 -10.88 29.37
C GLN A 170 9.56 -10.70 28.29
N HIS A 171 10.80 -11.06 28.59
CA HIS A 171 11.91 -10.99 27.65
C HIS A 171 11.73 -11.94 26.47
N GLU A 172 11.26 -13.17 26.70
CA GLU A 172 10.98 -14.15 25.65
C GLU A 172 9.87 -13.67 24.70
N VAL A 173 8.75 -13.19 25.26
CA VAL A 173 7.64 -12.62 24.46
C VAL A 173 8.10 -11.41 23.66
N ALA A 174 8.79 -10.47 24.31
CA ALA A 174 9.32 -9.30 23.62
C ALA A 174 10.27 -9.71 22.50
N SER A 175 11.22 -10.61 22.75
CA SER A 175 12.18 -11.09 21.75
C SER A 175 11.48 -11.76 20.55
N ALA A 176 10.43 -12.55 20.79
CA ALA A 176 9.63 -13.15 19.73
C ALA A 176 8.90 -12.08 18.90
N LEU A 177 8.33 -11.05 19.54
CA LEU A 177 7.65 -9.95 18.87
C LEU A 177 8.61 -9.02 18.10
N TYR A 178 9.81 -8.78 18.61
CA TYR A 178 10.86 -8.10 17.85
C TYR A 178 11.25 -8.89 16.59
N SER A 179 11.40 -10.21 16.72
CA SER A 179 11.71 -11.10 15.59
C SER A 179 10.58 -11.13 14.56
N LEU A 180 9.33 -11.18 15.04
CA LEU A 180 8.13 -11.07 14.21
C LEU A 180 8.11 -9.74 13.45
N ASN A 181 8.33 -8.63 14.15
CA ASN A 181 8.36 -7.30 13.55
C ASN A 181 9.39 -7.21 12.43
N MET A 182 10.64 -7.60 12.69
CA MET A 182 11.68 -7.60 11.66
C MET A 182 11.29 -8.39 10.40
N ALA A 183 10.72 -9.57 10.57
CA ALA A 183 10.35 -10.43 9.45
C ALA A 183 9.11 -9.91 8.69
N VAL A 184 8.09 -9.43 9.39
CA VAL A 184 6.91 -8.80 8.77
C VAL A 184 7.32 -7.50 8.06
N SER A 185 8.10 -6.64 8.70
CA SER A 185 8.61 -5.41 8.08
C SER A 185 9.39 -5.68 6.80
N TYR A 186 10.30 -6.66 6.84
CA TYR A 186 11.05 -7.07 5.65
C TYR A 186 10.10 -7.54 4.52
N HIS A 187 9.08 -8.33 4.85
CA HIS A 187 8.09 -8.77 3.87
C HIS A 187 7.33 -7.59 3.25
N LEU A 188 6.78 -6.69 4.07
CA LEU A 188 6.01 -5.53 3.61
C LEU A 188 6.86 -4.59 2.74
N LEU A 189 8.09 -4.31 3.16
CA LEU A 189 9.05 -3.50 2.40
C LEU A 189 9.44 -4.15 1.08
N ASN A 190 9.57 -5.48 1.04
CA ASN A 190 9.82 -6.21 -0.19
C ASN A 190 8.60 -6.18 -1.13
N VAL A 191 7.37 -6.34 -0.62
CA VAL A 191 6.15 -6.16 -1.43
C VAL A 191 6.07 -4.75 -2.00
N TYR A 192 6.38 -3.73 -1.19
CA TYR A 192 6.44 -2.34 -1.63
C TYR A 192 7.46 -2.12 -2.76
N ASP A 193 8.67 -2.68 -2.64
CA ASP A 193 9.75 -2.56 -3.64
C ASP A 193 9.48 -3.33 -4.92
N GLN A 194 8.78 -4.45 -4.85
CA GLN A 194 8.45 -5.28 -6.01
C GLN A 194 7.46 -4.58 -6.95
N PHE A 195 6.71 -3.61 -6.46
CA PHE A 195 5.84 -2.81 -7.30
C PHE A 195 6.64 -1.76 -8.08
N ASP A 196 6.98 -2.09 -9.33
CA ASP A 196 7.71 -1.21 -10.25
C ASP A 196 6.79 -0.12 -10.82
N LEU A 197 6.49 0.88 -10.00
CA LEU A 197 5.63 2.01 -10.35
C LEU A 197 6.10 2.76 -11.60
N GLU A 198 7.42 2.91 -11.78
CA GLU A 198 7.96 3.58 -12.97
C GLU A 198 7.67 2.78 -14.24
N ASN A 199 7.84 1.46 -14.19
CA ASN A 199 7.52 0.60 -15.33
C ASN A 199 6.02 0.55 -15.63
N GLU A 200 5.15 0.47 -14.62
CA GLU A 200 3.71 0.54 -14.80
C GLU A 200 3.26 1.85 -15.45
N LEU A 201 3.84 2.98 -15.03
CA LEU A 201 3.54 4.28 -15.63
C LEU A 201 4.11 4.43 -17.05
N ARG A 202 5.26 3.82 -17.32
CA ARG A 202 5.83 3.75 -18.68
C ARG A 202 4.89 3.00 -19.62
N GLN A 203 4.34 1.86 -19.18
CA GLN A 203 3.35 1.11 -19.95
C GLN A 203 2.06 1.90 -20.17
N ASP A 204 1.54 2.56 -19.14
CA ASP A 204 0.35 3.42 -19.25
C ASP A 204 0.55 4.57 -20.24
N LEU A 205 1.75 5.17 -20.25
CA LEU A 205 2.11 6.23 -21.19
C LEU A 205 2.22 5.70 -22.62
N ALA A 206 2.91 4.58 -22.83
CA ALA A 206 3.03 3.94 -24.14
C ALA A 206 1.66 3.59 -24.72
N ALA A 207 0.79 2.95 -23.92
CA ALA A 207 -0.58 2.64 -24.32
C ALA A 207 -1.39 3.89 -24.70
N CYS A 208 -1.21 5.01 -23.98
CA CYS A 208 -1.84 6.28 -24.34
C CYS A 208 -1.35 6.82 -25.69
N VAL A 209 -0.03 6.76 -25.93
CA VAL A 209 0.58 7.22 -27.19
C VAL A 209 0.05 6.40 -28.36
N GLU A 210 0.04 5.07 -28.24
CA GLU A 210 -0.49 4.16 -29.26
C GLU A 210 -1.96 4.45 -29.57
N GLN A 211 -2.79 4.60 -28.54
CA GLN A 211 -4.21 4.95 -28.70
C GLN A 211 -4.39 6.29 -29.44
N GLN A 212 -3.56 7.29 -29.13
CA GLN A 212 -3.65 8.58 -29.80
C GLN A 212 -3.22 8.51 -31.27
N GLN A 213 -2.17 7.74 -31.57
CA GLN A 213 -1.73 7.52 -32.95
C GLN A 213 -2.82 6.82 -33.79
N GLN A 214 -3.47 5.79 -33.23
CA GLN A 214 -4.57 5.09 -33.90
C GLN A 214 -5.76 6.04 -34.17
N GLN A 215 -6.12 6.89 -33.22
CA GLN A 215 -7.20 7.88 -33.40
C GLN A 215 -6.88 8.88 -34.52
N GLN A 216 -5.63 9.35 -34.60
CA GLN A 216 -5.21 10.27 -35.66
C GLN A 216 -5.23 9.60 -37.04
N GLN A 217 -4.81 8.34 -37.14
CA GLN A 217 -4.88 7.59 -38.40
C GLN A 217 -6.32 7.39 -38.89
N GLN A 218 -7.26 7.09 -37.97
CA GLN A 218 -8.68 6.96 -38.31
C GLN A 218 -9.29 8.29 -38.77
N GLN A 219 -8.92 9.41 -38.13
CA GLN A 219 -9.37 10.74 -38.54
C GLN A 219 -8.85 11.12 -39.93
N GLN A 220 -7.57 10.83 -40.22
CA GLN A 220 -6.99 11.11 -41.54
C GLN A 220 -7.66 10.31 -42.66
N GLN A 221 -8.05 9.05 -42.42
CA GLN A 221 -8.79 8.24 -43.39
C GLN A 221 -10.23 8.71 -43.61
N GLN A 222 -10.83 9.43 -42.66
CA GLN A 222 -12.15 10.05 -42.81
C GLN A 222 -12.08 11.42 -43.50
N GLU A 223 -11.05 12.22 -43.24
CA GLU A 223 -10.85 13.54 -43.87
C GLU A 223 -10.33 13.46 -45.31
N GLU A 224 -9.74 12.34 -45.75
CA GLU A 224 -9.32 12.14 -47.15
C GLU A 224 -10.50 12.07 -48.16
N LYS A 225 -11.73 12.30 -47.70
CA LYS A 225 -12.94 12.36 -48.52
C LYS A 225 -13.51 13.75 -48.77
N ASP A 226 -13.04 14.79 -48.07
CA ASP A 226 -13.52 16.17 -48.25
C ASP A 226 -12.33 17.14 -48.41
N ASP A 227 -12.26 17.81 -49.56
CA ASP A 227 -11.25 18.81 -49.93
C ASP A 227 -11.03 19.92 -48.88
N GLU A 228 -9.77 20.22 -48.54
CA GLU A 228 -9.11 21.55 -48.56
C GLU A 228 -7.79 21.56 -47.74
N GLY A 229 -6.67 21.26 -48.42
CA GLY A 229 -5.34 21.03 -47.86
C GLY A 229 -4.60 22.22 -47.21
N VAL A 230 -5.25 23.37 -46.96
CA VAL A 230 -4.58 24.56 -46.40
C VAL A 230 -4.65 24.58 -44.86
N MET A 231 -5.76 24.13 -44.25
CA MET A 231 -5.91 24.13 -42.80
C MET A 231 -5.08 23.04 -42.09
N ALA A 232 -4.96 21.86 -42.71
CA ALA A 232 -4.11 20.77 -42.20
C ALA A 232 -2.64 21.18 -42.10
N TYR A 233 -2.15 21.98 -43.07
CA TYR A 233 -0.77 22.48 -43.08
C TYR A 233 -0.50 23.45 -41.93
N LEU A 234 -1.43 24.39 -41.67
CA LEU A 234 -1.31 25.38 -40.60
C LEU A 234 -1.34 24.74 -39.19
N ILE A 235 -2.18 23.72 -38.99
CA ILE A 235 -2.23 22.97 -37.72
C ILE A 235 -0.91 22.20 -37.48
N SER A 236 -0.34 21.61 -38.54
CA SER A 236 0.94 20.89 -38.44
C SER A 236 2.15 21.80 -38.13
N LEU A 237 2.10 23.06 -38.56
CA LEU A 237 3.17 24.03 -38.32
C LEU A 237 3.14 24.54 -36.88
N ALA A 238 1.93 24.81 -36.36
CA ALA A 238 1.73 25.27 -34.99
C ALA A 238 2.18 24.24 -33.95
N SER A 239 1.94 22.94 -34.20
CA SER A 239 2.35 21.86 -33.28
C SER A 239 3.87 21.73 -33.19
N ARG A 240 4.59 21.87 -34.32
CA ARG A 240 6.07 21.80 -34.37
C ARG A 240 6.75 22.97 -33.65
N VAL A 241 6.17 24.18 -33.73
CA VAL A 241 6.73 25.36 -33.05
C VAL A 241 6.54 25.26 -31.54
N LEU A 242 5.40 24.75 -31.07
CA LEU A 242 5.13 24.51 -29.66
C LEU A 242 6.04 23.41 -29.06
N GLN A 243 6.30 22.32 -29.79
CA GLN A 243 7.21 21.28 -29.32
C GLN A 243 8.65 21.77 -29.10
N ARG A 244 9.15 22.67 -29.95
CA ARG A 244 10.51 23.23 -29.79
C ARG A 244 10.65 24.18 -28.61
N PHE A 245 9.59 24.90 -28.23
CA PHE A 245 9.63 25.80 -27.08
C PHE A 245 9.64 25.07 -25.74
N VAL A 246 9.18 23.81 -25.69
CA VAL A 246 9.15 23.00 -24.47
C VAL A 246 10.51 22.37 -24.15
N GLN A 247 11.40 22.19 -25.14
CA GLN A 247 12.69 21.50 -24.94
C GLN A 247 13.82 22.35 -24.32
N LEU A 248 13.67 23.67 -24.18
CA LEU A 248 14.79 24.58 -23.87
C LEU A 248 14.98 24.96 -22.38
N ASN A 249 14.26 24.36 -21.42
CA ASN A 249 14.53 24.60 -20.00
C ASN A 249 15.19 23.38 -19.34
N HIS A 250 16.51 23.34 -19.42
CA HIS A 250 17.35 22.41 -18.67
C HIS A 250 17.44 22.82 -17.20
N GLY A 251 17.21 21.85 -16.32
CA GLY A 251 17.23 22.01 -14.86
C GLY A 251 15.85 22.11 -14.26
N CYS A 252 15.02 21.06 -14.40
CA CYS A 252 13.74 20.97 -13.70
C CYS A 252 13.98 20.32 -12.32
N PRO A 253 13.91 21.05 -11.20
CA PRO A 253 14.02 20.52 -9.83
C PRO A 253 12.79 19.67 -9.40
N GLY A 254 12.30 18.84 -10.30
CA GLY A 254 11.14 17.97 -10.09
C GLY A 254 11.11 16.75 -11.03
N ALA A 255 12.15 16.51 -11.83
CA ALA A 255 12.14 15.42 -12.81
C ALA A 255 11.96 14.04 -12.15
N ALA A 256 12.46 13.85 -10.93
CA ALA A 256 12.39 12.59 -10.19
C ALA A 256 11.49 12.66 -8.94
N PHE A 257 10.42 13.47 -8.97
CA PHE A 257 9.55 13.63 -7.79
C PHE A 257 8.94 12.28 -7.37
N LEU A 258 8.59 11.42 -8.33
CA LEU A 258 7.96 10.14 -8.01
C LEU A 258 8.93 9.19 -7.31
N LYS A 259 10.17 9.10 -7.81
CA LYS A 259 11.23 8.33 -7.16
C LYS A 259 11.52 8.84 -5.75
N SER A 260 11.57 10.16 -5.58
CA SER A 260 11.73 10.78 -4.26
C SER A 260 10.58 10.45 -3.32
N HIS A 261 9.34 10.45 -3.83
CA HIS A 261 8.16 10.08 -3.06
C HIS A 261 8.20 8.62 -2.63
N MET A 262 8.52 7.68 -3.54
CA MET A 262 8.63 6.26 -3.19
C MET A 262 9.71 6.00 -2.14
N GLN A 263 10.86 6.67 -2.27
CA GLN A 263 11.93 6.55 -1.29
C GLN A 263 11.52 7.10 0.08
N ALA A 264 10.74 8.19 0.13
CA ALA A 264 10.23 8.75 1.38
C ALA A 264 9.25 7.78 2.04
N VAL A 265 8.27 7.27 1.30
CA VAL A 265 7.31 6.25 1.79
C VAL A 265 8.04 5.04 2.36
N ARG A 266 9.01 4.50 1.62
CA ARG A 266 9.82 3.36 2.06
C ARG A 266 10.54 3.63 3.38
N THR A 267 11.20 4.78 3.47
CA THR A 267 12.01 5.16 4.64
C THR A 267 11.13 5.35 5.87
N ASP A 268 10.00 6.03 5.70
CA ASP A 268 9.08 6.30 6.80
C ASP A 268 8.36 5.02 7.24
N LEU A 269 7.97 4.16 6.29
CA LEU A 269 7.38 2.85 6.62
C LEU A 269 8.34 2.00 7.44
N GLN A 270 9.62 1.91 7.02
CA GLN A 270 10.64 1.21 7.77
C GLN A 270 10.81 1.81 9.18
N THR A 271 10.89 3.14 9.27
CA THR A 271 11.11 3.85 10.54
C THR A 271 9.95 3.61 11.52
N GLU A 272 8.71 3.73 11.06
CA GLU A 272 7.52 3.55 11.91
C GLU A 272 7.37 2.09 12.37
N LEU A 273 7.64 1.12 11.49
CA LEU A 273 7.64 -0.29 11.86
C LEU A 273 8.71 -0.61 12.92
N GLU A 274 9.91 -0.03 12.80
CA GLU A 274 10.98 -0.22 13.80
C GLU A 274 10.66 0.51 15.13
N ALA A 275 10.11 1.72 15.06
CA ALA A 275 9.87 2.55 16.24
C ALA A 275 8.73 2.05 17.13
N ARG A 276 7.69 1.44 16.53
CA ARG A 276 6.43 1.11 17.24
C ARG A 276 6.34 -0.32 17.74
N VAL A 277 7.38 -1.13 17.58
CA VAL A 277 7.41 -2.51 18.09
C VAL A 277 7.19 -2.60 19.60
N GLY A 278 7.62 -1.60 20.37
CA GLY A 278 7.34 -1.52 21.81
C GLY A 278 5.85 -1.37 22.12
N ASP A 279 5.08 -0.72 21.23
CA ASP A 279 3.63 -0.58 21.38
C ASP A 279 2.96 -1.95 21.18
N LEU A 280 3.40 -2.73 20.19
CA LEU A 280 2.89 -4.09 19.97
C LEU A 280 3.11 -4.99 21.19
N VAL A 281 4.31 -4.94 21.78
CA VAL A 281 4.61 -5.66 23.02
C VAL A 281 3.65 -5.24 24.13
N THR A 282 3.42 -3.94 24.29
CA THR A 282 2.53 -3.40 25.32
C THR A 282 1.07 -3.83 25.11
N ILE A 283 0.56 -3.75 23.87
CA ILE A 283 -0.81 -4.13 23.51
C ILE A 283 -1.04 -5.60 23.82
N LEU A 284 -0.16 -6.49 23.31
CA LEU A 284 -0.33 -7.93 23.52
C LEU A 284 -0.18 -8.33 24.97
N TYR A 285 0.71 -7.66 25.72
CA TYR A 285 0.81 -7.90 27.15
C TYR A 285 -0.49 -7.53 27.86
N ASN A 286 -1.06 -6.35 27.60
CA ASN A 286 -2.33 -5.96 28.21
C ASN A 286 -3.46 -6.93 27.83
N ASP A 287 -3.57 -7.32 26.55
CA ASP A 287 -4.60 -8.27 26.09
C ASP A 287 -4.49 -9.64 26.77
N LEU A 288 -3.27 -10.15 26.95
CA LEU A 288 -3.03 -11.43 27.61
C LEU A 288 -3.37 -11.39 29.11
N TYR A 289 -3.17 -10.23 29.76
CA TYR A 289 -3.40 -10.06 31.20
C TYR A 289 -4.85 -9.71 31.55
N ASP A 290 -5.49 -8.84 30.78
CA ASP A 290 -6.89 -8.47 31.02
C ASP A 290 -7.81 -9.68 30.85
N GLN A 291 -7.47 -10.61 29.95
CA GLN A 291 -8.21 -11.87 29.77
C GLN A 291 -7.93 -12.91 30.87
N ALA A 292 -6.79 -12.82 31.56
CA ALA A 292 -6.43 -13.71 32.66
C ALA A 292 -7.15 -13.38 33.97
N ALA A 293 -7.69 -12.16 34.10
CA ALA A 293 -8.34 -11.66 35.31
C ALA A 293 -9.81 -12.10 35.48
N PHE A 294 -10.37 -12.85 34.53
CA PHE A 294 -11.74 -13.35 34.51
C PHE A 294 -11.80 -14.88 34.51
#